data_AF-A0A957ZX03-F1
#
_entry.id   AF-A0A957ZX03-F1
#
_cell.length_a   1.000
_cell.length_b   1.000
_cell.length_c   1.000
_cell.angle_alpha   90.00
_cell.angle_beta   90.00
_cell.angle_gamma   90.00
#
_symmetry.space_group_name_H-M   'P 1'
#
loop_
_entity.id
_entity.type
_entity.pdbx_description
1 polymer ?
#
loop_
_entity_poly.entity_id
_entity_poly.type
_entity_poly.pdbx_seq_one_letter_code
_entity_poly.pdbx_strand_id
1 'polypeptide(L)'
;MKTAIKTELSPSPPALQGLTEQEAVARRKQGLGNDVNIGSSRSYWDIARANLFTLFNNILFVIGVALISLGRVNDAVTSVGIGLVNACISTIQEIRAKRQLDQIALVARPEVTVVRDGQEKIIDPADLVKGDIIRVSSGDQVVVDGELLEGALEMDESLLTGEPDLIRKQIGDRLLSGSFCVTGSGYYEAQKVGAESFANQLTMTARDFQLVYTPLQRKVDFV
;
A
#
# COMPACT_ATOMS: atom_id res chain seq x y z
N MET A 1 -25.86 33.39 -49.50
CA MET A 1 -26.52 33.24 -48.18
C MET A 1 -25.94 32.03 -47.47
N LYS A 2 -24.96 32.23 -46.58
CA LYS A 2 -24.44 31.19 -45.68
C LYS A 2 -25.12 31.40 -44.33
N THR A 3 -25.99 30.48 -43.94
CA THR A 3 -26.65 30.48 -42.63
C THR A 3 -25.65 30.00 -41.60
N ALA A 4 -25.21 30.91 -40.73
CA ALA A 4 -24.37 30.60 -39.58
C ALA A 4 -25.23 29.92 -38.51
N ILE A 5 -24.92 28.66 -38.19
CA ILE A 5 -25.47 27.96 -37.04
C ILE A 5 -24.77 28.54 -35.81
N LYS A 6 -25.52 29.28 -35.00
CA LYS A 6 -25.14 29.73 -33.67
C LYS A 6 -25.09 28.48 -32.78
N THR A 7 -23.89 27.99 -32.48
CA THR A 7 -23.69 26.98 -31.44
C THR A 7 -23.95 27.65 -30.10
N GLU A 8 -25.09 27.36 -29.50
CA GLU A 8 -25.39 27.72 -28.12
C GLU A 8 -24.40 26.99 -27.21
N LEU A 9 -23.60 27.77 -26.47
CA LEU A 9 -22.67 27.29 -25.47
C LEU A 9 -23.50 26.84 -24.25
N SER A 10 -23.66 25.53 -24.07
CA SER A 10 -24.25 24.95 -22.86
C SER A 10 -23.53 25.46 -21.60
N PRO A 11 -24.24 25.70 -20.49
CA PRO A 11 -23.65 26.23 -19.27
C PRO A 11 -22.64 25.24 -18.69
N SER A 12 -21.45 25.74 -18.34
CA SER A 12 -20.44 25.01 -17.55
C SER A 12 -21.10 24.50 -16.26
N PRO A 13 -20.91 23.24 -15.86
CA PRO A 13 -21.36 22.75 -14.56
C PRO A 13 -20.73 23.60 -13.44
N PRO A 14 -21.41 23.74 -12.27
CA PRO A 14 -20.88 24.48 -11.14
C PRO A 14 -19.51 23.93 -10.77
N ALA A 15 -18.50 24.80 -10.71
CA ALA A 15 -17.14 24.38 -10.38
C ALA A 15 -17.14 23.69 -9.01
N LEU A 16 -16.81 22.40 -8.99
CA LEU A 16 -16.61 21.65 -7.75
C LEU A 16 -15.56 22.40 -6.94
N GLN A 17 -15.93 22.86 -5.76
CA GLN A 17 -15.05 23.69 -4.93
C GLN A 17 -14.10 22.84 -4.10
N GLY A 18 -14.47 21.59 -3.82
CA GLY A 18 -13.67 20.68 -3.02
C GLY A 18 -13.45 21.16 -1.59
N LEU A 19 -12.51 20.54 -0.90
CA LEU A 19 -12.11 20.95 0.44
C LEU A 19 -11.11 22.09 0.40
N THR A 20 -11.07 22.92 1.44
CA THR A 20 -9.93 23.81 1.63
C THR A 20 -8.72 23.06 2.18
N GLU A 21 -7.52 23.57 1.94
CA GLU A 21 -6.30 22.95 2.50
C GLU A 21 -6.35 22.89 4.04
N GLN A 22 -6.95 23.90 4.67
CA GLN A 22 -7.10 23.95 6.12
C GLN A 22 -8.06 22.87 6.65
N GLU A 23 -9.17 22.64 5.96
CA GLU A 23 -10.12 21.58 6.30
C GLU A 23 -9.49 20.19 6.11
N ALA A 24 -8.71 20.00 5.05
CA ALA A 24 -8.00 18.74 4.83
C ALA A 24 -7.03 18.44 5.98
N VAL A 25 -6.22 19.43 6.38
CA VAL A 25 -5.31 19.30 7.53
C VAL A 25 -6.08 19.04 8.84
N ALA A 26 -7.21 19.72 9.05
CA ALA A 26 -8.04 19.51 10.24
C ALA A 26 -8.61 18.09 10.30
N ARG A 27 -9.14 17.57 9.19
CA ARG A 27 -9.66 16.20 9.09
C ARG A 27 -8.57 15.16 9.30
N ARG A 28 -7.37 15.39 8.76
CA ARG A 28 -6.23 14.51 9.02
C ARG A 28 -5.88 14.43 10.50
N LYS A 29 -5.85 15.56 11.20
CA LYS A 29 -5.62 15.60 12.67
C LYS A 29 -6.70 14.86 13.47
N GLN A 30 -7.90 14.73 12.92
CA GLN A 30 -9.01 13.96 13.52
C GLN A 30 -8.92 12.46 13.21
N GLY A 31 -7.89 12.00 12.49
CA GLY A 31 -7.74 10.59 12.10
C GLY A 31 -8.60 10.20 10.89
N LEU A 32 -9.17 11.18 10.17
CA LEU A 32 -9.92 10.94 8.93
C LEU A 32 -9.02 10.91 7.69
N GLY A 33 -7.74 10.61 7.87
CA GLY A 33 -6.75 10.49 6.80
C GLY A 33 -6.72 9.09 6.19
N ASN A 34 -6.19 8.99 4.97
CA ASN A 34 -5.88 7.72 4.32
C ASN A 34 -4.58 7.10 4.88
N ASP A 35 -4.50 6.99 6.20
CA ASP A 35 -3.34 6.44 6.89
C ASP A 35 -3.44 4.91 6.86
N VAL A 36 -3.03 4.32 5.73
CA VAL A 36 -2.90 2.87 5.63
C VAL A 36 -1.56 2.46 6.22
N ASN A 37 -1.54 2.14 7.51
CA ASN A 37 -0.41 1.44 8.10
C ASN A 37 -0.46 -0.03 7.65
N ILE A 38 -0.07 -0.28 6.39
CA ILE A 38 0.20 -1.62 5.91
C ILE A 38 1.49 -2.06 6.61
N GLY A 39 1.35 -2.49 7.86
CA GLY A 39 2.43 -3.05 8.65
C GLY A 39 2.96 -4.28 7.93
N SER A 40 4.02 -4.12 7.17
CA SER A 40 4.86 -5.22 6.69
C SER A 40 6.29 -4.80 6.38
N SER A 41 6.76 -3.65 6.86
CA SER A 41 8.20 -3.50 7.05
C SER A 41 8.56 -4.13 8.38
N ARG A 42 8.98 -5.41 8.36
CA ARG A 42 9.80 -5.94 9.46
C ARG A 42 10.81 -4.87 9.84
N SER A 43 10.87 -4.50 11.11
CA SER A 43 11.87 -3.53 11.55
C SER A 43 13.25 -4.07 11.19
N TYR A 44 14.21 -3.20 10.87
CA TYR A 44 15.59 -3.63 10.69
C TYR A 44 16.10 -4.45 11.90
N TRP A 45 15.54 -4.18 13.08
CA TRP A 45 15.82 -4.95 14.30
C TRP A 45 15.19 -6.34 14.30
N ASP A 46 13.97 -6.49 13.75
CA ASP A 46 13.32 -7.80 13.60
C ASP A 46 14.10 -8.68 12.63
N ILE A 47 14.61 -8.07 11.55
CA ILE A 47 15.48 -8.74 10.56
C ILE A 47 16.79 -9.19 11.21
N ALA A 48 17.46 -8.29 11.95
CA ALA A 48 18.71 -8.60 12.63
C ALA A 48 18.52 -9.72 13.68
N ARG A 49 17.46 -9.65 14.49
CA ARG A 49 17.16 -10.69 15.48
C ARG A 49 16.84 -12.03 14.81
N ALA A 50 16.04 -12.03 13.75
CA ALA A 50 15.68 -13.26 13.03
C ALA A 50 16.92 -13.96 12.43
N ASN A 51 17.90 -13.21 11.95
CA ASN A 51 19.15 -13.76 11.39
C ASN A 51 20.16 -14.16 12.48
N LEU A 52 20.23 -13.41 13.58
CA LEU A 52 21.15 -13.70 14.69
C LEU A 52 20.66 -14.84 15.58
N PHE A 53 19.36 -15.07 15.69
CA PHE A 53 18.82 -16.17 16.50
C PHE A 53 18.24 -17.28 15.63
N THR A 54 18.93 -17.62 14.54
CA THR A 54 18.63 -18.81 13.76
C THR A 54 19.01 -20.07 14.54
N LEU A 55 18.35 -21.19 14.24
CA LEU A 55 18.68 -22.49 14.81
C LEU A 55 20.18 -22.83 14.63
N PHE A 56 20.74 -22.52 13.47
CA PHE A 56 22.16 -22.68 13.18
C PHE A 56 23.05 -21.84 14.10
N ASN A 57 22.74 -20.55 14.31
CA ASN A 57 23.57 -19.69 15.16
C ASN A 57 23.41 -20.06 16.65
N ASN A 58 22.23 -20.51 17.08
CA ASN A 58 22.01 -21.03 18.42
C ASN A 58 22.87 -22.27 18.68
N ILE A 59 22.96 -23.20 17.71
CA ILE A 59 23.87 -24.36 17.78
C ILE A 59 25.34 -23.89 17.90
N LEU A 60 25.76 -22.91 17.11
CA LEU A 60 27.13 -22.37 17.18
C LEU A 60 27.42 -21.74 18.56
N PHE A 61 26.48 -21.03 19.16
CA PHE A 61 26.63 -20.51 20.52
C PHE A 61 26.76 -21.63 21.56
N VAL A 62 25.93 -22.67 21.47
CA VAL A 62 26.00 -23.83 22.38
C VAL A 62 27.35 -24.54 22.26
N ILE A 63 27.82 -24.80 21.03
CA ILE A 63 29.14 -25.39 20.78
C ILE A 63 30.26 -24.47 21.29
N GLY A 64 30.15 -23.16 21.07
CA GLY A 64 31.11 -22.17 21.58
C GLY A 64 31.25 -22.22 23.10
N VAL A 65 30.14 -22.25 23.83
CA VAL A 65 30.14 -22.37 25.30
C VAL A 65 30.75 -23.70 25.76
N ALA A 66 30.43 -24.80 25.08
CA ALA A 66 31.02 -26.11 25.37
C ALA A 66 32.54 -26.09 25.17
N LEU A 67 33.04 -25.51 24.08
CA LEU A 67 34.47 -25.40 23.78
C LEU A 67 35.22 -24.51 24.79
N ILE A 68 34.63 -23.41 25.23
CA ILE A 68 35.19 -22.56 26.30
C ILE A 68 35.28 -23.35 27.61
N SER A 69 34.25 -24.13 27.94
CA SER A 69 34.23 -24.97 29.15
C SER A 69 35.32 -26.05 29.13
N LEU A 70 35.71 -26.50 27.93
CA LEU A 70 36.82 -27.45 27.70
C LEU A 70 38.20 -26.77 27.64
N GLY A 71 38.30 -25.45 27.85
CA GLY A 71 39.55 -24.69 27.76
C GLY A 71 40.04 -24.44 26.32
N ARG A 72 39.24 -24.79 25.30
CA ARG A 72 39.58 -24.67 23.87
C ARG A 72 39.11 -23.34 23.29
N VAL A 73 39.61 -22.24 23.86
CA VAL A 73 39.15 -20.88 23.52
C VAL A 73 39.39 -20.54 22.04
N ASN A 74 40.52 -20.95 21.46
CA ASN A 74 40.84 -20.67 20.06
C ASN A 74 39.85 -21.32 19.08
N ASP A 75 39.39 -22.54 19.38
CA ASP A 75 38.41 -23.24 18.54
C ASP A 75 37.02 -22.60 18.67
N ALA A 76 36.64 -22.19 19.90
CA ALA A 76 35.40 -21.48 20.14
C ALA A 76 35.34 -20.15 19.37
N VAL A 77 36.42 -19.37 19.44
CA VAL A 77 36.54 -18.09 18.71
C VAL A 77 36.45 -18.31 17.20
N THR A 78 37.11 -19.35 16.68
CA THR A 78 37.09 -19.65 15.24
C THR A 78 35.70 -20.06 14.77
N SER A 79 35.03 -21.00 15.44
CA SER A 79 33.72 -21.50 15.04
C SER A 79 32.61 -20.45 15.19
N VAL A 80 32.55 -19.76 16.34
CA VAL A 80 31.54 -18.72 16.59
C VAL A 80 31.82 -17.50 15.71
N GLY A 81 33.10 -17.14 15.52
CA GLY A 81 33.51 -16.03 14.66
C GLY A 81 33.06 -16.20 13.21
N ILE A 82 33.28 -17.37 12.62
CA ILE A 82 32.80 -17.68 11.25
C ILE A 82 31.26 -17.61 11.17
N GLY A 83 30.57 -18.14 12.18
CA GLY A 83 29.10 -18.04 12.28
C GLY A 83 28.59 -16.60 12.31
N LEU A 84 29.23 -15.76 13.13
CA LEU A 84 28.86 -14.35 13.26
C LEU A 84 29.07 -13.59 11.94
N VAL A 85 30.18 -13.85 11.24
CA VAL A 85 30.45 -13.26 9.92
C VAL A 85 29.36 -13.65 8.92
N ASN A 86 28.97 -14.92 8.88
CA ASN A 86 27.87 -15.37 8.02
C ASN A 86 26.55 -14.69 8.39
N ALA A 87 26.21 -14.57 9.67
CA ALA A 87 25.00 -13.88 10.12
C ALA A 87 25.00 -12.39 9.77
N CYS A 88 26.16 -11.73 9.87
CA CYS A 88 26.33 -10.34 9.42
C CYS A 88 26.11 -10.20 7.91
N ILE A 89 26.72 -11.09 7.11
CA ILE A 89 26.53 -11.10 5.65
C ILE A 89 25.05 -11.30 5.30
N SER A 90 24.37 -12.28 5.90
CA SER A 90 22.95 -12.53 5.70
C SER A 90 22.08 -11.33 6.05
N THR A 91 22.33 -10.71 7.21
CA THR A 91 21.58 -9.51 7.64
C THR A 91 21.77 -8.36 6.64
N ILE A 92 23.00 -8.12 6.17
CA ILE A 92 23.28 -7.07 5.18
C ILE A 92 22.57 -7.35 3.85
N GLN A 93 22.55 -8.61 3.40
CA GLN A 93 21.87 -9.00 2.17
C GLN A 93 20.36 -8.77 2.27
N GLU A 94 19.74 -9.18 3.38
CA GLU A 94 18.30 -8.98 3.60
C GLU A 94 17.95 -7.49 3.69
N ILE A 95 18.77 -6.68 4.37
CA ILE A 95 18.59 -5.22 4.41
C ILE A 95 18.71 -4.60 3.01
N ARG A 96 19.67 -5.02 2.20
CA ARG A 96 19.84 -4.53 0.82
C ARG A 96 18.66 -4.91 -0.06
N ALA A 97 18.21 -6.17 0.02
CA ALA A 97 17.04 -6.65 -0.71
C ALA A 97 15.79 -5.86 -0.32
N LYS A 98 15.56 -5.64 0.99
CA LYS A 98 14.45 -4.81 1.48
C LYS A 98 14.52 -3.40 0.92
N ARG A 99 15.69 -2.75 0.97
CA ARG A 99 15.86 -1.38 0.45
C ARG A 99 15.57 -1.27 -1.04
N GLN A 100 15.95 -2.27 -1.83
CA GLN A 100 15.65 -2.29 -3.26
C GLN A 100 14.13 -2.39 -3.50
N LEU A 101 13.43 -3.24 -2.76
CA LEU A 101 11.96 -3.34 -2.83
C LEU A 101 11.28 -2.05 -2.39
N ASP A 102 11.73 -1.45 -1.28
CA ASP A 102 11.18 -0.18 -0.78
C ASP A 102 11.34 0.96 -1.80
N GLN A 103 12.46 1.01 -2.54
CA GLN A 103 12.69 2.00 -3.59
C GLN A 103 11.77 1.81 -4.80
N ILE A 104 11.55 0.56 -5.23
CA ILE A 104 10.60 0.26 -6.31
C ILE A 104 9.19 0.69 -5.90
N ALA A 105 8.80 0.43 -4.65
CA ALA A 105 7.49 0.80 -4.12
C ALA A 105 7.26 2.33 -4.06
N LEU A 106 8.32 3.14 -3.90
CA LEU A 106 8.22 4.60 -3.89
C LEU A 106 8.02 5.19 -5.28
N VAL A 107 8.68 4.66 -6.30
CA VAL A 107 8.60 5.17 -7.69
C VAL A 107 7.29 4.77 -8.37
N ALA A 108 6.63 3.73 -7.90
CA ALA A 108 5.37 3.22 -8.47
C ALA A 108 4.11 3.76 -7.78
N ARG A 109 4.20 4.76 -6.89
CA ARG A 109 3.00 5.32 -6.24
C ARG A 109 2.17 6.10 -7.26
N PRO A 110 0.91 5.70 -7.53
CA PRO A 110 0.04 6.50 -8.38
C PRO A 110 -0.22 7.83 -7.69
N GLU A 111 0.12 8.94 -8.34
CA GLU A 111 -0.29 10.26 -7.86
C GLU A 111 -1.80 10.43 -8.05
N VAL A 112 -2.45 11.17 -7.15
CA VAL A 112 -3.90 11.38 -7.20
C VAL A 112 -4.20 12.85 -7.43
N THR A 113 -5.10 13.14 -8.38
CA THR A 113 -5.56 14.51 -8.62
C THR A 113 -6.80 14.78 -7.78
N VAL A 114 -6.72 15.77 -6.88
CA VAL A 114 -7.83 16.20 -6.03
C VAL A 114 -8.24 17.62 -6.35
N VAL A 115 -9.49 17.97 -6.07
CA VAL A 115 -9.97 19.35 -6.11
C VAL A 115 -9.92 19.90 -4.69
N ARG A 116 -9.02 20.86 -4.46
CA ARG A 116 -8.92 21.61 -3.19
C ARG A 116 -8.82 23.11 -3.47
N ASP A 117 -9.51 23.91 -2.66
CA ASP A 117 -9.63 25.37 -2.87
C ASP A 117 -10.16 25.74 -4.28
N GLY A 118 -11.01 24.88 -4.86
CA GLY A 118 -11.55 25.01 -6.22
C GLY A 118 -10.57 24.77 -7.36
N GLN A 119 -9.37 24.25 -7.07
CA GLN A 119 -8.34 23.94 -8.06
C GLN A 119 -7.92 22.48 -7.98
N GLU A 120 -7.60 21.90 -9.14
CA GLU A 120 -6.97 20.58 -9.19
C GLU A 120 -5.53 20.66 -8.68
N LYS A 121 -5.19 19.77 -7.74
CA LYS A 121 -3.85 19.59 -7.20
C LYS A 121 -3.49 18.12 -7.24
N ILE A 122 -2.23 17.82 -7.54
CA ILE A 122 -1.69 16.48 -7.46
C ILE A 122 -1.13 16.27 -6.06
N ILE A 123 -1.53 15.20 -5.39
CA ILE A 123 -1.09 14.85 -4.02
C ILE A 123 -0.76 13.36 -3.91
N ASP A 124 0.00 12.98 -2.88
CA ASP A 124 0.23 11.58 -2.56
C ASP A 124 -1.08 10.92 -2.06
N PRO A 125 -1.37 9.67 -2.45
CA PRO A 125 -2.49 8.90 -1.89
C PRO A 125 -2.60 8.93 -0.36
N ALA A 126 -1.47 8.99 0.34
CA ALA A 126 -1.42 9.07 1.80
C ALA A 126 -1.92 10.41 2.33
N ASP A 127 -1.91 11.47 1.51
CA ASP A 127 -2.38 12.82 1.85
C ASP A 127 -3.89 13.01 1.69
N LEU A 128 -4.59 11.99 1.17
CA LEU A 128 -6.04 11.97 1.06
C LEU A 128 -6.72 11.94 2.43
N VAL A 129 -7.87 12.62 2.50
CA VAL A 129 -8.76 12.60 3.67
C VAL A 129 -10.20 12.33 3.25
N LYS A 130 -11.03 11.90 4.20
CA LYS A 130 -12.47 11.77 4.00
C LYS A 130 -13.08 13.11 3.57
N GLY A 131 -13.87 13.10 2.50
CA GLY A 131 -14.50 14.26 1.88
C GLY A 131 -13.66 14.95 0.81
N ASP A 132 -12.44 14.48 0.50
CA ASP A 132 -11.72 14.97 -0.67
C ASP A 132 -12.50 14.64 -1.95
N ILE A 133 -12.56 15.60 -2.88
CA ILE A 133 -13.08 15.37 -4.22
C ILE A 133 -11.90 14.96 -5.11
N ILE A 134 -11.98 13.78 -5.68
CA ILE A 134 -10.90 13.15 -6.43
C ILE A 134 -11.32 13.04 -7.88
N ARG A 135 -10.45 13.45 -8.80
CA ARG A 135 -10.65 13.22 -10.23
C ARG A 135 -10.24 11.79 -10.56
N VAL A 136 -11.07 11.12 -11.34
CA VAL A 136 -10.78 9.82 -11.93
C VAL A 136 -10.97 9.89 -13.44
N SER A 137 -10.03 9.32 -14.18
CA SER A 137 -10.05 9.26 -15.63
C SER A 137 -9.60 7.89 -16.12
N SER A 138 -9.86 7.61 -17.40
CA SER A 138 -9.41 6.38 -18.06
C SER A 138 -7.94 6.07 -17.77
N GLY A 139 -7.68 4.90 -17.21
CA GLY A 139 -6.36 4.41 -16.78
C GLY A 139 -6.09 4.59 -15.29
N ASP A 140 -6.87 5.41 -14.58
CA ASP A 140 -6.66 5.65 -13.15
C ASP A 140 -7.27 4.53 -12.30
N GLN A 141 -6.61 4.27 -11.17
CA GLN A 141 -7.14 3.39 -10.13
C GLN A 141 -7.90 4.21 -9.07
N VAL A 142 -9.03 3.69 -8.60
CA VAL A 142 -9.73 4.26 -7.45
C VAL A 142 -8.95 3.92 -6.18
N VAL A 143 -8.47 4.94 -5.48
CA VAL A 143 -7.57 4.80 -4.31
C VAL A 143 -8.35 4.56 -3.02
N VAL A 144 -9.48 5.24 -2.85
CA VAL A 144 -10.33 5.20 -1.66
C VAL A 144 -11.79 5.02 -2.09
N ASP A 145 -12.63 4.42 -1.24
CA ASP A 145 -14.02 4.24 -1.62
C ASP A 145 -14.74 5.58 -1.60
N GLY A 146 -15.67 5.76 -2.52
CA GLY A 146 -16.40 7.00 -2.63
C GLY A 146 -17.64 6.91 -3.48
N GLU A 147 -18.25 8.07 -3.71
CA GLU A 147 -19.46 8.22 -4.51
C GLU A 147 -19.21 9.17 -5.67
N LEU A 148 -19.63 8.78 -6.87
CA LEU A 148 -19.44 9.59 -8.08
C LEU A 148 -20.34 10.83 -8.02
N LEU A 149 -19.73 12.02 -8.04
CA LEU A 149 -20.44 13.30 -8.02
C LEU A 149 -20.75 13.81 -9.43
N GLU A 150 -19.83 13.58 -10.36
CA GLU A 150 -19.94 14.08 -11.73
C GLU A 150 -19.26 13.11 -12.71
N GLY A 151 -19.82 12.99 -13.91
CA GLY A 151 -19.27 12.18 -14.99
C GLY A 151 -19.93 10.81 -15.14
N ALA A 152 -19.33 9.98 -15.99
CA ALA A 152 -19.75 8.60 -16.24
C ALA A 152 -18.49 7.77 -16.52
N LEU A 153 -18.43 6.58 -15.91
CA LEU A 153 -17.24 5.73 -15.92
C LEU A 153 -17.61 4.29 -16.25
N GLU A 154 -16.73 3.58 -16.92
CA GLU A 154 -16.73 2.11 -16.97
C GLU A 154 -15.59 1.59 -16.12
N MET A 155 -15.93 0.85 -15.06
CA MET A 155 -14.99 0.38 -14.06
C MET A 155 -14.74 -1.13 -14.21
N ASP A 156 -13.48 -1.53 -14.14
CA ASP A 156 -13.06 -2.91 -13.95
C ASP A 156 -12.93 -3.18 -12.45
N GLU A 157 -13.81 -4.04 -11.92
CA GLU A 157 -13.79 -4.49 -10.52
C GLU A 157 -13.28 -5.95 -10.39
N SER A 158 -12.69 -6.52 -11.45
CA SER A 158 -12.27 -7.92 -11.49
C SER A 158 -11.25 -8.30 -10.42
N LEU A 159 -10.39 -7.37 -10.01
CA LEU A 159 -9.44 -7.58 -8.91
C LEU A 159 -10.11 -7.74 -7.54
N LEU A 160 -11.33 -7.24 -7.38
CA LEU A 160 -12.09 -7.27 -6.13
C LEU A 160 -13.11 -8.42 -6.13
N THR A 161 -13.79 -8.63 -7.25
CA THR A 161 -14.90 -9.58 -7.37
C THR A 161 -14.50 -10.90 -8.04
N GLY A 162 -13.43 -10.90 -8.83
CA GLY A 162 -13.04 -12.02 -9.69
C GLY A 162 -13.78 -12.08 -11.02
N GLU A 163 -14.72 -11.16 -11.28
CA GLU A 163 -15.55 -11.14 -12.49
C GLU A 163 -14.99 -10.16 -13.52
N PRO A 164 -14.82 -10.55 -14.80
CA PRO A 164 -14.18 -9.71 -15.82
C PRO A 164 -15.08 -8.63 -16.42
N ASP A 165 -16.36 -8.62 -16.07
CA ASP A 165 -17.34 -7.70 -16.68
C ASP A 165 -17.13 -6.26 -16.20
N LEU A 166 -17.14 -5.33 -17.15
CA LEU A 166 -17.04 -3.90 -16.85
C LEU A 166 -18.37 -3.37 -16.30
N ILE A 167 -18.29 -2.61 -15.21
CA ILE A 167 -19.44 -2.05 -14.52
C ILE A 167 -19.54 -0.56 -14.84
N ARG A 168 -20.68 -0.16 -15.43
CA ARG A 168 -21.00 1.26 -15.67
C ARG A 168 -21.38 1.94 -14.37
N LYS A 169 -20.81 3.10 -14.12
CA LYS A 169 -21.09 3.95 -12.95
C LYS A 169 -21.63 5.30 -13.39
N GLN A 170 -22.70 5.74 -12.75
CA GLN A 170 -23.36 7.03 -12.92
C GLN A 170 -23.27 7.85 -11.63
N ILE A 171 -23.67 9.11 -11.70
CA ILE A 171 -23.69 10.00 -10.53
C ILE A 171 -24.52 9.38 -9.41
N GLY A 172 -23.96 9.33 -8.20
CA GLY A 172 -24.52 8.67 -7.02
C GLY A 172 -24.08 7.21 -6.84
N ASP A 173 -23.45 6.60 -7.83
CA ASP A 173 -22.95 5.23 -7.70
C ASP A 173 -21.66 5.19 -6.88
N ARG A 174 -21.49 4.06 -6.17
CA ARG A 174 -20.29 3.79 -5.38
C ARG A 174 -19.13 3.33 -6.25
N LEU A 175 -17.97 3.95 -6.00
CA LEU A 175 -16.67 3.51 -6.47
C LEU A 175 -15.94 2.78 -5.35
N LEU A 176 -15.41 1.60 -5.67
CA LEU A 176 -14.66 0.77 -4.74
C LEU A 176 -13.16 0.99 -4.94
N SER A 177 -12.44 1.13 -3.83
CA SER A 177 -10.98 1.16 -3.83
C SER A 177 -10.42 -0.14 -4.41
N GLY A 178 -9.41 -0.01 -5.28
CA GLY A 178 -8.81 -1.13 -6.00
C GLY A 178 -9.32 -1.30 -7.43
N SER A 179 -10.51 -0.76 -7.76
CA SER A 179 -11.06 -0.82 -9.12
C SER A 179 -10.34 0.11 -10.09
N PHE A 180 -10.34 -0.23 -11.38
CA PHE A 180 -9.68 0.54 -12.43
C PHE A 180 -10.69 1.19 -13.36
N CYS A 181 -10.50 2.47 -13.68
CA CYS A 181 -11.33 3.15 -14.68
C CYS A 181 -10.84 2.77 -16.08
N VAL A 182 -11.66 2.05 -16.84
CA VAL A 182 -11.33 1.64 -18.21
C VAL A 182 -11.67 2.73 -19.21
N THR A 183 -12.83 3.37 -19.06
CA THR A 183 -13.24 4.49 -19.92
C THR A 183 -14.01 5.55 -19.14
N GLY A 184 -13.99 6.78 -19.65
CA GLY A 184 -14.69 7.93 -19.07
C GLY A 184 -13.80 8.82 -18.20
N SER A 185 -14.44 9.83 -17.60
CA SER A 185 -13.84 10.68 -16.58
C SER A 185 -14.93 11.25 -15.67
N GLY A 186 -14.53 11.62 -14.45
CA GLY A 186 -15.45 12.13 -13.45
C GLY A 186 -14.76 12.56 -12.17
N TYR A 187 -15.57 13.01 -11.23
CA TYR A 187 -15.14 13.39 -9.89
C TYR A 187 -15.94 12.61 -8.86
N TYR A 188 -15.28 12.09 -7.84
CA TYR A 188 -15.93 11.35 -6.77
C TYR A 188 -15.49 11.86 -5.40
N GLU A 189 -16.38 11.75 -4.40
CA GLU A 189 -16.08 12.15 -3.03
C GLU A 189 -15.56 10.95 -2.22
N ALA A 190 -14.43 11.12 -1.54
CA ALA A 190 -13.86 10.12 -0.65
C ALA A 190 -14.75 9.87 0.59
N GLN A 191 -15.44 8.72 0.65
CA GLN A 191 -16.33 8.38 1.78
C GLN A 191 -15.66 7.45 2.80
N LYS A 192 -14.87 6.48 2.34
CA LYS A 192 -14.13 5.55 3.21
C LYS A 192 -12.66 5.54 2.84
N VAL A 193 -11.84 5.93 3.80
CA VAL A 193 -10.38 6.08 3.65
C VAL A 193 -9.66 5.20 4.66
N GLY A 194 -8.38 4.93 4.44
CA GLY A 194 -7.56 4.18 5.38
C GLY A 194 -8.10 2.77 5.60
N ALA A 195 -8.10 2.31 6.85
CA ALA A 195 -8.59 0.98 7.22
C ALA A 195 -10.07 0.72 6.86
N GLU A 196 -10.88 1.77 6.66
CA GLU A 196 -12.29 1.62 6.30
C GLU A 196 -12.51 1.33 4.81
N SER A 197 -11.51 1.52 3.95
CA SER A 197 -11.66 1.29 2.50
C SER A 197 -11.80 -0.20 2.17
N PHE A 198 -12.59 -0.51 1.15
CA PHE A 198 -12.89 -1.88 0.73
C PHE A 198 -11.63 -2.70 0.43
N ALA A 199 -10.68 -2.14 -0.33
CA ALA A 199 -9.41 -2.79 -0.63
C ALA A 199 -8.61 -3.15 0.64
N ASN A 200 -8.63 -2.27 1.65
CA ASN A 200 -7.93 -2.51 2.91
C ASN A 200 -8.64 -3.56 3.76
N GLN A 201 -9.97 -3.55 3.81
CA GLN A 201 -10.74 -4.60 4.49
C GLN A 201 -10.52 -5.97 3.84
N LEU A 202 -10.49 -6.03 2.50
CA LEU A 202 -10.19 -7.25 1.75
C LEU A 202 -8.77 -7.74 2.06
N THR A 203 -7.79 -6.83 2.06
CA THR A 203 -6.39 -7.14 2.39
C THR A 203 -6.22 -7.62 3.83
N MET A 204 -6.86 -6.97 4.80
CA MET A 204 -6.83 -7.37 6.21
C MET A 204 -7.43 -8.76 6.40
N THR A 205 -8.60 -9.01 5.79
CA THR A 205 -9.25 -10.31 5.83
C THR A 205 -8.35 -11.39 5.22
N ALA A 206 -7.73 -11.14 4.07
CA ALA A 206 -6.83 -12.10 3.42
C ALA A 206 -5.56 -12.40 4.26
N ARG A 207 -5.01 -11.41 4.98
CA ARG A 207 -3.82 -11.59 5.83
C ARG A 207 -4.08 -12.53 7.01
N ASP A 208 -5.26 -12.45 7.62
CA ASP A 208 -5.63 -13.35 8.72
C ASP A 208 -5.64 -14.83 8.31
N PHE A 209 -5.79 -15.13 7.00
CA PHE A 209 -5.77 -16.49 6.48
C PHE A 209 -4.37 -17.05 6.11
N GLN A 210 -3.29 -16.25 6.10
CA GLN A 210 -2.06 -16.59 5.34
C GLN A 210 -0.77 -16.85 6.13
N LEU A 211 -0.79 -17.05 7.45
CA LEU A 211 0.38 -17.62 8.15
C LEU A 211 0.42 -19.15 8.01
N VAL A 212 0.55 -19.64 6.76
CA VAL A 212 0.73 -21.07 6.50
C VAL A 212 2.22 -21.33 6.24
N TYR A 213 2.90 -21.87 7.25
CA TYR A 213 4.27 -22.36 7.10
C TYR A 213 4.38 -23.32 5.92
N THR A 214 5.39 -23.10 5.09
CA THR A 214 5.66 -23.95 3.93
C THR A 214 5.90 -25.40 4.37
N PRO A 215 5.61 -26.40 3.51
CA PRO A 215 5.86 -27.80 3.84
C PRO A 215 7.31 -28.09 4.26
N LEU A 216 8.28 -27.32 3.75
CA LEU A 216 9.69 -27.41 4.12
C LEU A 216 9.96 -26.80 5.51
N GLN A 217 9.43 -25.62 5.81
CA GLN A 217 9.59 -25.00 7.14
C GLN A 217 8.99 -25.87 8.25
N ARG A 218 7.81 -26.47 8.03
CA ARG A 218 7.22 -27.41 9.00
C ARG A 218 8.08 -28.64 9.29
N LYS A 219 8.89 -29.08 8.32
CA LYS A 219 9.79 -30.23 8.50
C LYS A 219 11.09 -29.86 9.20
N VAL A 220 11.53 -28.60 9.08
CA VAL A 220 12.77 -28.12 9.71
C VAL A 220 12.55 -27.72 11.16
N ASP A 221 11.38 -27.16 11.51
CA ASP A 221 11.06 -26.77 12.89
C ASP A 221 10.82 -27.96 13.85
N PHE A 222 10.73 -29.19 13.31
CA PHE A 222 10.53 -30.42 14.09
C PHE A 222 11.83 -31.11 14.52
N VAL A 223 12.99 -30.49 14.26
CA VAL A 223 14.34 -30.99 14.63
C VAL A 223 15.03 -29.95 15.51
#